data_AF-A0A931WZC4-F1
#
_entry.id   AF-A0A931WZC4-F1
#
_cell.length_a   1.000
_cell.length_b   1.000
_cell.length_c   1.000
_cell.angle_alpha   90.00
_cell.angle_beta   90.00
_cell.angle_gamma   90.00
#
_symmetry.space_group_name_H-M   'P 1'
#
loop_
_entity.id
_entity.type
_entity.pdbx_description
1 polymer ?
#
loop_
_entity_poly.entity_id
_entity_poly.type
_entity_poly.pdbx_seq_one_letter_code
_entity_poly.pdbx_strand_id
1 'polypeptide(L)' 'MNVQQADPSERADAIEEFENISGAEAELELRLNEVVAALERIARGTYGMCEKGGERIPLERLEANPAATTCIAHSA' A
#
# COMPACT_ATOMS: atom_id res chain seq x y z
N MET A 1 33.10 -6.06 8.73
CA MET A 1 33.36 -6.81 7.47
C MET A 1 33.53 -5.77 6.37
N ASN A 2 34.64 -5.80 5.64
CA ASN A 2 34.96 -4.77 4.66
C ASN A 2 34.33 -5.13 3.32
N VAL A 3 33.26 -4.40 2.94
CA VAL A 3 32.41 -4.67 1.75
C VAL A 3 33.14 -4.50 0.41
N GLN A 4 34.40 -4.08 0.43
CA GLN A 4 35.20 -3.74 -0.76
C GLN A 4 35.88 -4.94 -1.45
N GLN A 5 35.65 -6.18 -1.01
CA GLN A 5 36.26 -7.38 -1.61
C GLN A 5 35.26 -8.51 -1.93
N ALA A 6 33.99 -8.19 -2.15
CA ALA A 6 33.02 -9.17 -2.65
C ALA A 6 33.24 -9.41 -4.15
N ASP A 7 33.28 -10.67 -4.58
CA ASP A 7 33.38 -11.06 -6.00
C ASP A 7 32.15 -10.53 -6.78
N PRO A 8 32.24 -10.25 -8.10
CA PRO A 8 31.11 -9.77 -8.87
C PRO A 8 29.81 -10.58 -8.69
N SER A 9 29.89 -11.89 -8.43
CA SER A 9 28.71 -12.71 -8.13
C SER A 9 28.04 -12.32 -6.81
N GLU A 10 28.80 -12.24 -5.72
CA GLU A 10 28.27 -11.87 -4.39
C GLU A 10 27.66 -10.47 -4.37
N ARG A 11 28.24 -9.56 -5.18
CA ARG A 11 27.70 -8.21 -5.36
C ARG A 11 26.38 -8.21 -6.12
N ALA A 12 26.23 -9.09 -7.11
CA ALA A 12 24.98 -9.21 -7.85
C ALA A 12 23.85 -9.72 -6.93
N ASP A 13 24.13 -10.75 -6.13
CA ASP A 13 23.17 -11.29 -5.16
C ASP A 13 22.71 -10.23 -4.15
N ALA A 14 23.64 -9.42 -3.63
CA ALA A 14 23.32 -8.36 -2.68
C ALA A 14 22.47 -7.23 -3.30
N ILE A 15 22.66 -6.93 -4.58
CA ILE A 15 21.83 -5.94 -5.30
C ILE A 15 20.42 -6.48 -5.50
N GLU A 16 20.28 -7.73 -5.94
CA GLU A 16 18.98 -8.36 -6.12
C GLU A 16 18.19 -8.42 -4.80
N GLU A 17 18.84 -8.82 -3.71
CA GLU A 17 18.22 -8.84 -2.38
C GLU A 17 17.77 -7.44 -1.95
N PHE A 18 18.61 -6.44 -2.16
CA PHE A 18 18.26 -5.05 -1.85
C PHE A 18 17.06 -4.56 -2.66
N GLU A 19 17.03 -4.82 -3.96
CA GLU A 19 15.92 -4.43 -4.85
C GLU A 19 14.60 -5.06 -4.41
N ASN A 20 14.62 -6.35 -4.04
CA ASN A 20 13.46 -7.07 -3.52
C ASN A 20 12.94 -6.44 -2.21
N ILE A 21 13.84 -6.15 -1.27
CA ILE A 21 13.47 -5.55 0.02
C ILE A 21 12.91 -4.14 -0.20
N SER A 22 13.59 -3.30 -0.98
CA SER A 22 13.14 -1.93 -1.25
C SER A 22 11.80 -1.89 -1.99
N GLY A 23 11.55 -2.82 -2.91
CA GLY A 23 10.26 -2.93 -3.58
C GLY A 23 9.13 -3.27 -2.61
N ALA A 24 9.35 -4.24 -1.71
CA ALA A 24 8.38 -4.61 -0.69
C ALA A 24 8.14 -3.49 0.33
N GLU A 25 9.20 -2.78 0.75
CA GLU A 25 9.11 -1.63 1.64
C GLU A 25 8.20 -0.54 1.06
N ALA A 26 8.43 -0.16 -0.21
CA ALA A 26 7.62 0.85 -0.89
C ALA A 26 6.13 0.46 -0.99
N GLU A 27 5.81 -0.80 -1.28
CA GLU A 27 4.41 -1.28 -1.30
C GLU A 27 3.76 -1.18 0.09
N LEU A 28 4.49 -1.57 1.13
CA LEU A 28 4.01 -1.53 2.51
C LEU A 28 3.78 -0.09 3.00
N GLU A 29 4.65 0.85 2.63
CA GLU A 29 4.46 2.26 2.94
C GLU A 29 3.21 2.83 2.28
N LEU A 30 2.95 2.49 1.01
CA LEU A 30 1.72 2.90 0.32
C LEU A 30 0.48 2.38 1.05
N ARG A 31 0.46 1.08 1.38
CA ARG A 31 -0.65 0.46 2.13
C ARG A 31 -0.84 1.08 3.51
N LEU A 32 0.24 1.41 4.21
CA LEU A 32 0.17 2.09 5.50
C LEU A 32 -0.52 3.45 5.34
N ASN A 33 -0.15 4.22 4.32
CA ASN A 33 -0.76 5.52 4.04
C ASN A 33 -2.25 5.39 3.70
N GLU A 34 -2.65 4.37 2.96
CA GLU A 34 -4.06 4.09 2.66
C GLU A 34 -4.87 3.81 3.95
N VAL A 35 -4.31 3.02 4.88
CA VAL A 35 -4.94 2.73 6.18
C VAL A 35 -5.02 3.99 7.05
N VAL A 36 -3.96 4.79 7.12
CA VAL A 36 -3.95 6.06 7.86
C VAL A 36 -5.01 7.01 7.31
N ALA A 37 -5.11 7.14 5.98
CA ALA A 37 -6.16 7.95 5.35
C ALA A 37 -7.56 7.42 5.67
N ALA A 38 -7.76 6.10 5.70
CA ALA A 38 -9.03 5.50 6.08
C ALA A 38 -9.41 5.83 7.54
N LEU A 39 -8.46 5.74 8.48
CA LEU A 39 -8.65 6.15 9.88
C LEU A 39 -9.01 7.63 10.00
N GLU A 40 -8.39 8.51 9.21
CA GLU A 40 -8.77 9.92 9.15
C GLU A 40 -10.21 10.13 8.65
N ARG A 41 -10.64 9.39 7.63
CA ARG A 41 -12.04 9.44 7.17
C ARG A 41 -13.01 8.97 8.26
N ILE A 42 -12.62 7.99 9.07
CA ILE A 42 -13.43 7.56 10.24
C ILE A 42 -13.56 8.72 11.23
N ALA A 43 -12.43 9.37 11.58
CA ALA A 43 -12.43 10.51 12.50
C ALA A 43 -13.26 11.70 11.98
N ARG A 44 -13.29 11.91 10.66
CA ARG A 44 -14.10 12.95 10.00
C ARG A 44 -15.55 12.54 9.75
N GLY A 45 -15.92 11.29 10.01
CA GLY A 45 -17.26 10.75 9.75
C GLY A 45 -17.59 10.53 8.26
N THR A 46 -16.60 10.52 7.38
CA THR A 46 -16.75 10.32 5.93
C THR A 46 -16.33 8.93 5.45
N TYR A 47 -15.98 8.03 6.38
CA TYR A 47 -15.61 6.66 6.04
C TYR A 47 -16.73 5.91 5.32
N GLY A 48 -16.35 5.12 4.31
CA GLY A 48 -17.29 4.36 3.49
C GLY A 48 -18.04 5.19 2.46
N MET A 49 -17.59 6.41 2.13
CA MET A 49 -18.11 7.21 1.03
C MET A 49 -17.12 7.18 -0.15
N CYS A 50 -17.64 6.93 -1.36
CA CYS A 50 -16.84 6.89 -2.57
C CYS A 50 -16.32 8.30 -2.91
N GLU A 51 -15.02 8.44 -3.11
CA GLU A 51 -14.40 9.72 -3.45
C GLU A 51 -14.75 10.23 -4.85
N LYS A 52 -15.17 9.35 -5.78
CA LYS A 52 -15.53 9.73 -7.16
C LYS A 52 -17.01 10.10 -7.32
N GLY A 53 -17.92 9.26 -6.84
CA GLY A 53 -19.36 9.46 -7.03
C GLY A 53 -20.12 9.94 -5.79
N GLY A 54 -19.50 9.90 -4.60
CA GLY A 54 -20.13 10.33 -3.35
C GLY A 54 -21.14 9.34 -2.76
N GLU A 55 -21.41 8.22 -3.42
CA GLU A 55 -22.24 7.13 -2.88
C GLU A 55 -21.55 6.33 -1.77
N ARG A 56 -22.33 5.56 -1.01
CA ARG A 56 -21.77 4.64 -0.03
C ARG A 56 -21.05 3.48 -0.71
N ILE A 57 -19.87 3.15 -0.21
CA ILE A 57 -19.11 1.96 -0.57
C ILE A 57 -19.81 0.74 0.05
N PRO A 58 -20.05 -0.34 -0.72
CA PRO A 58 -20.65 -1.57 -0.19
C PRO A 58 -19.86 -2.13 0.99
N LEU A 59 -20.57 -2.62 2.01
CA LEU A 59 -19.94 -3.15 3.23
C LEU A 59 -18.99 -4.32 2.91
N GLU A 60 -19.41 -5.25 2.06
CA GLU A 60 -18.60 -6.41 1.62
C GLU A 60 -17.24 -5.98 1.04
N ARG A 61 -17.18 -4.81 0.38
CA ARG A 61 -15.93 -4.26 -0.16
C ARG A 61 -15.04 -3.69 0.94
N LEU A 62 -15.63 -3.01 1.93
CA LEU A 62 -14.90 -2.50 3.10
C LEU A 62 -14.43 -3.63 4.02
N GLU A 63 -15.15 -4.75 4.09
CA GLU A 63 -14.72 -5.95 4.80
C GLU A 63 -13.54 -6.63 4.10
N ALA A 64 -13.54 -6.68 2.77
CA ALA A 64 -12.42 -7.21 1.99
C ALA A 64 -11.20 -6.27 1.97
N ASN A 65 -11.43 -4.96 1.85
CA ASN A 65 -10.41 -3.93 1.90
C ASN A 65 -10.94 -2.69 2.66
N PRO A 66 -10.59 -2.55 3.96
CA PRO A 66 -11.01 -1.41 4.78
C PRO A 66 -10.47 -0.06 4.30
N ALA A 67 -9.39 -0.05 3.53
CA ALA A 67 -8.80 1.18 3.03
C ALA A 67 -9.41 1.65 1.69
N ALA A 68 -10.37 0.91 1.14
CA ALA A 68 -10.99 1.22 -0.15
C ALA A 68 -11.61 2.64 -0.17
N THR A 69 -11.28 3.41 -1.21
CA THR A 69 -11.71 4.81 -1.38
C THR A 69 -12.84 4.97 -2.40
N THR A 70 -13.12 3.93 -3.19
CA THR A 70 -14.10 3.94 -4.27
C THR A 70 -15.10 2.81 -4.17
N CYS A 71 -16.29 3.00 -4.75
CA CYS A 71 -17.29 1.94 -4.90
C CYS A 71 -16.88 0.97 -6.05
N ILE A 72 -17.67 -0.09 -6.24
CA ILE A 72 -17.44 -1.09 -7.29
C ILE A 72 -17.50 -0.49 -8.70
N ALA A 73 -18.40 0.46 -8.96
CA ALA A 73 -18.49 1.12 -10.27
C ALA A 73 -17.28 2.02 -10.57
N HIS A 74 -16.58 2.48 -9.53
CA HIS A 74 -15.51 3.48 -9.61
C HIS A 74 -14.12 2.91 -9.28
N SER A 75 -14.06 1.60 -8.99
CA SER A 75 -12.82 0.87 -8.78
C SER A 75 -12.17 0.59 -10.12
N ALA A 76 -11.10 1.31 -10.39
CA ALA A 76 -10.18 0.99 -11.49
C ALA A 76 -9.22 -0.10 -11.03
#